data_AF-A0A6A9TE46-F1
#
_entry.id   AF-A0A6A9TE46-F1
#
_cell.length_a   1.000
_cell.length_b   1.000
_cell.length_c   1.000
_cell.angle_alpha   90.00
_cell.angle_beta   90.00
_cell.angle_gamma   90.00
#
_symmetry.space_group_name_H-M   'P 1'
#
loop_
_entity.id
_entity.type
_entity.pdbx_description
1 polymer ?
#
loop_
_entity_poly.entity_id
_entity_poly.type
_entity_poly.pdbx_seq_one_letter_code
_entity_poly.pdbx_strand_id
1 'polypeptide(L)'
;MTDRNGEATENVDATEDDADAEDDPRTAGYDEWLDAIEAGDGYALVCPSGHGSLPPRRVCPECGSTTLAREPLSDAGTVETFTVVHVPSPQFADDAPYVTAVVDAGPTRVTGVVRSDDRGGRNG
;
A
#
# COMPACT_ATOMS: atom_id res chain seq x y z
N MET A 1 16.29 -50.81 29.34
CA MET A 1 16.90 -50.63 28.00
C MET A 1 16.32 -49.34 27.49
N THR A 2 17.04 -48.24 27.70
CA THR A 2 16.57 -46.86 27.51
C THR A 2 16.87 -46.46 26.09
N ASP A 3 15.84 -46.14 25.31
CA ASP A 3 16.01 -45.54 23.98
C ASP A 3 16.62 -44.14 24.11
N ARG A 4 17.59 -43.89 23.23
CA ARG A 4 18.66 -42.92 23.42
C ARG A 4 18.49 -41.62 22.63
N ASN A 5 17.33 -41.37 22.02
CA ASN A 5 17.08 -40.13 21.26
C ASN A 5 15.68 -39.59 21.58
N GLY A 6 15.57 -38.89 22.72
CA GLY A 6 14.39 -38.10 23.06
C GLY A 6 14.24 -36.93 22.08
N GLU A 7 13.54 -37.17 20.98
CA GLU A 7 13.02 -36.13 20.10
C GLU A 7 11.61 -35.78 20.58
N ALA A 8 11.51 -34.64 21.27
CA ALA A 8 10.24 -33.99 21.50
C ALA A 8 9.71 -33.54 20.14
N THR A 9 8.57 -34.08 19.72
CA THR A 9 7.79 -33.43 18.65
C THR A 9 7.19 -32.17 19.27
N GLU A 10 7.85 -31.04 19.06
CA GLU A 10 7.25 -29.72 19.28
C GLU A 10 6.04 -29.61 18.35
N ASN A 11 4.86 -29.63 18.98
CA ASN A 11 3.61 -29.32 18.32
C ASN A 11 3.67 -27.84 17.92
N VAL A 12 3.89 -27.56 16.64
CA VAL A 12 3.56 -26.25 16.07
C VAL A 12 2.04 -26.20 15.96
N ASP A 13 1.45 -25.82 17.08
CA ASP A 13 0.09 -25.34 17.20
C ASP A 13 -0.08 -24.23 16.15
N ALA A 14 -0.94 -24.49 15.17
CA ALA A 14 -1.38 -23.49 14.22
C ALA A 14 -2.21 -22.48 15.02
N THR A 15 -1.57 -21.42 15.48
CA THR A 15 -2.32 -20.27 16.01
C THR A 15 -3.10 -19.69 14.85
N GLU A 16 -4.41 -19.95 14.89
CA GLU A 16 -5.46 -19.17 14.26
C GLU A 16 -5.19 -17.69 14.59
N ASP A 17 -4.52 -16.99 13.68
CA ASP A 17 -4.15 -15.56 13.81
C ASP A 17 -5.33 -14.72 13.30
N ASP A 18 -6.44 -14.81 14.02
CA ASP A 18 -7.61 -13.96 13.82
C ASP A 18 -7.80 -13.11 15.08
N ALA A 19 -7.86 -11.79 14.84
CA ALA A 19 -8.31 -10.68 15.69
C ALA A 19 -7.23 -9.81 16.38
N ASP A 20 -7.29 -8.52 16.03
CA ASP A 20 -6.73 -7.34 16.69
C ASP A 20 -5.37 -6.82 16.18
N ALA A 21 -5.28 -6.55 14.87
CA ALA A 21 -4.23 -5.71 14.27
C ALA A 21 -4.47 -4.18 14.44
N GLU A 22 -5.40 -3.76 15.31
CA GLU A 22 -5.79 -2.34 15.43
C GLU A 22 -4.69 -1.43 16.03
N ASP A 23 -3.55 -1.98 16.45
CA ASP A 23 -2.50 -1.21 17.14
C ASP A 23 -1.06 -1.77 16.93
N ASP A 24 -0.63 -2.05 15.69
CA ASP A 24 0.81 -2.24 15.42
C ASP A 24 1.54 -0.88 15.61
N PRO A 25 2.43 -0.73 16.60
CA PRO A 25 3.11 0.54 16.89
C PRO A 25 4.01 1.05 15.75
N ARG A 26 4.28 0.22 14.74
CA ARG A 26 5.12 0.57 13.58
C ARG A 26 4.34 1.22 12.43
N THR A 27 3.01 1.10 12.40
CA THR A 27 2.18 1.69 11.35
C THR A 27 1.16 2.63 11.98
N ALA A 28 0.94 3.81 11.38
CA ALA A 28 0.09 4.83 11.97
C ALA A 28 -1.42 4.52 11.80
N GLY A 29 -1.89 3.35 12.28
CA GLY A 29 -3.26 2.86 12.05
C GLY A 29 -3.45 2.45 10.60
N TYR A 30 -2.78 1.36 10.18
CA TYR A 30 -2.79 0.90 8.79
C TYR A 30 -4.19 0.53 8.31
N ASP A 31 -4.93 -0.22 9.14
CA ASP A 31 -6.25 -0.74 8.79
C ASP A 31 -7.27 0.40 8.69
N GLU A 32 -7.30 1.33 9.65
CA GLU A 32 -8.09 2.57 9.56
C GLU A 32 -7.79 3.34 8.25
N TRP A 33 -6.51 3.39 7.85
CA TRP A 33 -6.12 4.06 6.62
C TRP A 33 -6.57 3.31 5.37
N LEU A 34 -6.54 1.97 5.37
CA LEU A 34 -7.08 1.17 4.27
C LEU A 34 -8.59 1.36 4.14
N ASP A 35 -9.33 1.32 5.25
CA ASP A 35 -10.77 1.57 5.29
C ASP A 35 -11.10 2.97 4.75
N ALA A 36 -10.30 3.99 5.12
CA ALA A 36 -10.45 5.34 4.60
C ALA A 36 -10.22 5.40 3.08
N ILE A 37 -9.24 4.68 2.54
CA ILE A 37 -9.04 4.59 1.09
C ILE A 37 -10.23 3.92 0.40
N GLU A 38 -10.74 2.81 0.95
CA GLU A 38 -11.90 2.11 0.39
C GLU A 38 -13.15 2.98 0.41
N ALA A 39 -13.31 3.81 1.45
CA ALA A 39 -14.38 4.80 1.57
C ALA A 39 -14.20 6.04 0.66
N GLY A 40 -13.03 6.23 0.04
CA GLY A 40 -12.72 7.42 -0.76
C GLY A 40 -12.26 8.65 0.05
N ASP A 41 -12.03 8.49 1.36
CA ASP A 41 -11.57 9.53 2.29
C ASP A 41 -10.07 9.35 2.64
N GLY A 42 -9.30 8.75 1.72
CA GLY A 42 -7.88 8.47 1.91
C GLY A 42 -7.07 9.73 2.23
N TYR A 43 -6.07 9.59 3.09
CA TYR A 43 -5.23 10.71 3.53
C TYR A 43 -3.74 10.36 3.57
N ALA A 44 -2.90 11.39 3.58
CA ALA A 44 -1.48 11.33 3.90
C ALA A 44 -1.20 12.07 5.22
N LEU A 45 -0.07 11.75 5.85
CA LEU A 45 0.49 12.54 6.95
C LEU A 45 1.64 13.39 6.43
N VAL A 46 1.51 14.71 6.55
CA VAL A 46 2.42 15.70 5.96
C VAL A 46 3.08 16.54 7.04
N CYS A 47 4.40 16.70 6.95
CA CYS A 47 5.17 17.51 7.90
C CYS A 47 5.14 19.01 7.53
N PRO A 48 5.54 19.92 8.42
CA PRO A 48 5.61 21.36 8.12
C PRO A 48 6.49 21.75 6.94
N SER A 49 7.39 20.86 6.49
CA SER A 49 8.22 21.06 5.29
C SER A 49 7.54 20.58 3.99
N GLY A 50 6.31 20.04 4.07
CA GLY A 50 5.53 19.59 2.91
C GLY A 50 5.79 18.14 2.49
N HIS A 51 6.62 17.38 3.21
CA HIS A 51 6.87 15.97 2.88
C HIS A 51 5.74 15.09 3.42
N GLY A 52 5.09 14.34 2.53
CA GLY A 52 4.16 13.28 2.88
C GLY A 52 4.77 11.89 2.64
N SER A 53 4.11 10.86 3.15
CA SER A 53 4.45 9.47 2.83
C SER A 53 3.22 8.57 2.86
N LEU A 54 3.22 7.56 2.00
CA LEU A 54 2.25 6.46 1.99
C LEU A 54 2.98 5.10 2.09
N PRO A 55 2.45 4.15 2.88
CA PRO A 55 1.39 4.33 3.87
C PRO A 55 1.77 5.37 4.95
N PRO A 56 0.80 5.96 5.67
CA PRO A 56 1.06 6.96 6.69
C PRO A 56 2.05 6.49 7.76
N ARG A 57 2.97 7.39 8.14
CA ARG A 57 4.00 7.14 9.15
C ARG A 57 3.89 8.17 10.26
N ARG A 58 4.29 7.82 11.48
CA ARG A 58 4.34 8.75 12.64
C ARG A 58 5.56 9.69 12.63
N VAL A 59 6.55 9.42 11.77
CA VAL A 59 7.77 10.21 11.60
C VAL A 59 8.02 10.43 10.12
N CYS A 60 8.29 11.67 9.72
CA CYS A 60 8.63 12.01 8.34
C CYS A 60 9.93 11.30 7.92
N PRO A 61 9.93 10.51 6.83
CA PRO A 61 11.13 9.77 6.39
C PRO A 61 12.23 10.68 5.83
N GLU A 62 11.87 11.88 5.36
CA GLU A 62 12.81 12.82 4.75
C GLU A 62 13.50 13.72 5.77
N CYS A 63 12.75 14.28 6.73
CA CYS A 63 13.27 15.27 7.68
C CYS A 63 13.20 14.87 9.16
N GLY A 64 12.58 13.73 9.49
CA GLY A 64 12.49 13.23 10.86
C GLY A 64 11.45 13.92 11.76
N SER A 65 10.65 14.86 11.22
CA SER A 65 9.59 15.52 11.97
C SER A 65 8.55 14.52 12.49
N THR A 66 8.17 14.65 13.76
CA THR A 66 7.03 13.92 14.38
C THR A 66 5.76 14.77 14.42
N THR A 67 5.86 16.07 14.14
CA THR A 67 4.72 16.94 13.89
C THR A 67 4.23 16.68 12.48
N LEU A 68 3.08 16.01 12.35
CA LEU A 68 2.46 15.66 11.08
C LEU A 68 0.98 16.01 11.13
N ALA A 69 0.44 16.51 10.02
CA ALA A 69 -0.98 16.79 9.85
C ALA A 69 -1.60 15.84 8.81
N ARG A 70 -2.86 15.45 9.02
CA ARG A 70 -3.63 14.71 8.00
C ARG A 70 -3.98 15.66 6.87
N GLU A 71 -3.66 15.28 5.64
CA GLU A 71 -4.07 15.95 4.41
C GLU A 71 -4.80 14.95 3.51
N PRO A 72 -5.98 15.27 2.97
CA PRO A 72 -6.68 14.41 2.03
C PRO A 72 -5.84 14.10 0.80
N LEU A 73 -5.93 12.87 0.28
CA LEU A 73 -5.34 12.54 -1.01
C LEU A 73 -6.11 13.23 -2.13
N SER A 74 -5.37 13.71 -3.13
CA SER A 74 -5.98 14.27 -4.33
C SER A 74 -6.57 13.16 -5.20
N ASP A 75 -7.79 13.39 -5.71
CA ASP A 75 -8.45 12.50 -6.69
C ASP A 75 -7.75 12.50 -8.07
N ALA A 76 -6.83 13.42 -8.27
CA ALA A 76 -6.07 13.58 -9.52
C ALA A 76 -4.58 13.76 -9.25
N GLY A 77 -3.76 13.32 -10.20
CA GLY A 77 -2.31 13.48 -10.16
C GLY A 77 -1.72 13.50 -11.56
N THR A 78 -0.40 13.71 -11.63
CA THR A 78 0.35 13.74 -12.89
C THR A 78 1.16 12.47 -13.04
N VAL A 79 1.03 11.78 -14.18
CA VAL A 79 1.90 10.62 -14.48
C VAL A 79 3.32 11.12 -14.71
N GLU A 80 4.25 10.70 -13.85
CA GLU A 80 5.66 11.04 -14.01
C GLU A 80 6.39 10.03 -14.91
N THR A 81 6.06 8.75 -14.77
CA THR A 81 6.64 7.67 -15.56
C THR A 81 5.67 6.50 -15.62
N PHE A 82 5.78 5.70 -16.68
CA PHE A 82 4.98 4.50 -16.87
C PHE A 82 5.73 3.42 -17.64
N THR A 83 5.23 2.19 -17.56
CA THR A 83 5.73 1.05 -18.33
C THR A 83 4.56 0.19 -18.78
N VAL A 84 4.61 -0.30 -20.02
CA VAL A 84 3.63 -1.24 -20.57
C VAL A 84 4.12 -2.66 -20.37
N VAL A 85 3.43 -3.40 -19.50
CA VAL A 85 3.75 -4.79 -19.18
C VAL A 85 3.04 -5.70 -20.19
N HIS A 86 3.83 -6.36 -21.05
CA HIS A 86 3.32 -7.30 -22.05
C HIS A 86 3.39 -8.77 -21.62
N VAL A 87 4.28 -9.10 -20.69
CA VAL A 87 4.50 -10.47 -20.19
C VAL A 87 4.52 -10.44 -18.66
N PRO A 88 3.35 -10.57 -18.01
CA PRO A 88 3.26 -10.57 -16.56
C PRO A 88 3.36 -11.98 -15.96
N SER A 89 3.31 -12.06 -14.61
CA SER A 89 3.13 -13.34 -13.91
C SER A 89 1.74 -13.94 -14.17
N PRO A 90 1.53 -15.25 -13.95
CA PRO A 90 0.25 -15.92 -14.27
C PRO A 90 -0.98 -15.27 -13.64
N GLN A 91 -0.86 -14.72 -12.43
CA GLN A 91 -1.97 -14.08 -11.71
C GLN A 91 -2.49 -12.79 -12.38
N PHE A 92 -1.73 -12.20 -13.32
CA PHE A 92 -2.10 -11.00 -14.08
C PHE A 92 -2.14 -11.26 -15.59
N ALA A 93 -2.10 -12.53 -16.03
CA ALA A 93 -2.02 -12.87 -17.45
C ALA A 93 -3.21 -12.33 -18.26
N ASP A 94 -4.40 -12.35 -17.68
CA ASP A 94 -5.64 -11.89 -18.32
C ASP A 94 -5.72 -10.35 -18.44
N ASP A 95 -4.90 -9.62 -17.67
CA ASP A 95 -4.80 -8.16 -17.73
C ASP A 95 -3.78 -7.67 -18.78
N ALA A 96 -3.05 -8.58 -19.44
CA ALA A 96 -2.02 -8.19 -20.40
C ALA A 96 -2.60 -7.71 -21.74
N PRO A 97 -2.07 -6.62 -22.35
CA PRO A 97 -1.09 -5.70 -21.79
C PRO A 97 -1.72 -4.69 -20.82
N TYR A 98 -1.01 -4.33 -19.76
CA TYR A 98 -1.42 -3.25 -18.83
C TYR A 98 -0.33 -2.22 -18.62
N VAL A 99 -0.72 -1.04 -18.16
CA VAL A 99 0.20 0.07 -17.83
C VAL A 99 0.36 0.15 -16.33
N THR A 100 1.59 0.05 -15.83
CA THR A 100 1.94 0.47 -14.48
C THR A 100 2.50 1.89 -14.54
N ALA A 101 2.03 2.77 -13.67
CA ALA A 101 2.46 4.17 -13.61
C ALA A 101 2.87 4.58 -12.20
N VAL A 102 3.80 5.53 -12.13
CA VAL A 102 4.07 6.34 -10.93
C VAL A 102 3.42 7.70 -11.16
N VAL A 103 2.59 8.11 -10.21
CA VAL A 103 1.81 9.34 -10.26
C VAL A 103 2.27 10.25 -9.13
N ASP A 104 2.60 11.50 -9.46
CA ASP A 104 2.72 12.60 -8.51
C ASP A 104 1.32 13.01 -8.05
N ALA A 105 1.06 12.83 -6.76
CA ALA A 105 -0.20 13.14 -6.10
C ALA A 105 -0.06 14.32 -5.10
N GLY A 106 0.95 15.16 -5.27
CA GLY A 106 1.24 16.30 -4.42
C GLY A 106 2.30 15.98 -3.37
N PRO A 107 1.95 15.92 -2.06
CA PRO A 107 2.94 15.64 -1.01
C PRO A 107 3.45 14.18 -1.04
N THR A 108 2.87 13.32 -1.88
CA THR A 108 3.19 11.89 -1.99
C THR A 108 3.24 11.44 -3.46
N ARG A 109 3.78 10.23 -3.69
CA ARG A 109 3.71 9.54 -4.97
C ARG A 109 2.98 8.21 -4.80
N VAL A 110 2.19 7.86 -5.80
CA VAL A 110 1.43 6.61 -5.83
C VAL A 110 1.88 5.76 -7.01
N THR A 111 1.94 4.45 -6.82
CA THR A 111 2.22 3.50 -7.89
C THR A 111 0.99 2.63 -8.09
N GLY A 112 0.56 2.42 -9.33
CA GLY A 112 -0.64 1.65 -9.61
C GLY A 112 -0.75 1.20 -11.07
N VAL A 113 -1.75 0.37 -11.34
CA VAL A 113 -2.14 -0.02 -12.71
C VAL A 113 -3.17 0.96 -13.23
N VAL A 114 -2.90 1.55 -14.39
CA VAL A 114 -3.85 2.46 -15.05
C VAL A 114 -4.96 1.61 -15.68
N ARG A 115 -6.20 1.86 -15.25
CA ARG A 115 -7.41 1.27 -15.84
C ARG A 115 -8.07 2.33 -16.71
N SER A 116 -8.53 1.93 -17.89
CA SER A 116 -9.40 2.79 -18.71
C SER A 116 -10.83 2.58 -18.24
N ASP A 117 -11.50 3.65 -17.83
CA ASP A 117 -12.96 3.59 -17.73
C ASP A 117 -13.52 3.64 -19.16
N ASP A 118 -14.50 2.78 -19.45
CA ASP A 118 -15.23 2.74 -20.73
C ASP A 118 -16.00 4.05 -21.05
N ARG A 119 -15.87 5.07 -20.21
CA ARG A 119 -16.39 6.42 -20.44
C ARG A 119 -15.40 7.27 -21.24
N GLY A 120 -15.17 6.92 -22.50
CA GLY A 120 -14.64 7.89 -23.46
C GLY A 120 -13.85 7.36 -24.64
N GLY A 121 -14.56 7.01 -25.72
CA GLY A 121 -14.08 7.34 -27.06
C GLY A 121 -13.83 6.17 -28.00
N ARG A 122 -14.81 5.93 -28.86
CA ARG A 122 -14.57 5.43 -30.22
C ARG A 122 -13.51 6.31 -30.88
N ASN A 123 -12.33 5.77 -31.13
CA ASN A 123 -11.42 6.28 -32.15
C ASN A 123 -11.49 5.29 -33.31
N GLY A 124 -11.94 5.80 -34.47
CA GLY A 124 -12.36 5.02 -35.64
C GLY A 124 -11.25 4.48 -36.51
#